data_AF-A0A7S1QGY0-F1
#
_entry.id   AF-A0A7S1QGY0-F1
#
_cell.length_a   1.000
_cell.length_b   1.000
_cell.length_c   1.000
_cell.angle_alpha   90.00
_cell.angle_beta   90.00
_cell.angle_gamma   90.00
#
_symmetry.space_group_name_H-M   'P 1'
#
loop_
_entity.id
_entity.type
_entity.pdbx_description
1 polymer ?
#
loop_
_entity_poly.entity_id
_entity_poly.type
_entity_poly.pdbx_seq_one_letter_code
_entity_poly.pdbx_strand_id
1 'polypeptide(L)'
;AGGEPCDPSDTVAIEACGMGPCEVKDCIDGEWGEWGEWSACTKTCGGGYRFHQRSLEREANECGEPALGLTSEAEECNTAIACAGDVDCVIGQWSQWSSCTDKCTGTRKRSRE
;
A
#
# COMPACT_ATOMS: atom_id res chain seq x y z
N ALA A 1 -43.58 -39.38 30.86
CA ALA A 1 -43.51 -39.41 29.39
C ALA A 1 -42.43 -38.41 28.98
N GLY A 2 -41.33 -38.87 28.40
CA GLY A 2 -40.27 -38.03 27.85
C GLY A 2 -40.20 -38.32 26.36
N GLY A 3 -40.52 -37.33 25.53
CA GLY A 3 -40.38 -37.43 24.08
C GLY A 3 -38.91 -37.27 23.70
N GLU A 4 -38.48 -38.04 22.72
CA GLU A 4 -37.16 -37.90 22.12
C GLU A 4 -37.07 -36.51 21.46
N PRO A 5 -35.98 -35.74 21.70
CA PRO A 5 -35.82 -34.45 21.04
C PRO A 5 -35.72 -34.66 19.53
N CYS A 6 -36.40 -33.81 18.77
CA CYS A 6 -36.35 -33.86 17.32
C CYS A 6 -34.93 -33.62 16.80
N ASP A 7 -34.58 -34.36 15.74
CA ASP A 7 -33.30 -34.20 15.08
C ASP A 7 -33.30 -32.89 14.29
N PRO A 8 -32.26 -32.03 14.42
CA PRO A 8 -32.19 -30.76 13.69
C PRO A 8 -32.28 -30.92 12.17
N SER A 9 -31.90 -32.08 11.62
CA SER A 9 -32.05 -32.38 10.20
C SER A 9 -33.51 -32.46 9.73
N ASP A 10 -34.44 -32.78 10.62
CA ASP A 10 -35.86 -32.84 10.30
C ASP A 10 -36.51 -31.46 10.30
N THR A 11 -35.78 -30.43 10.72
CA THR A 11 -36.26 -29.04 10.75
C THR A 11 -35.90 -28.24 9.51
N VAL A 12 -34.98 -28.74 8.68
CA VAL A 12 -34.48 -28.05 7.49
C VAL A 12 -34.41 -29.03 6.31
N ALA A 13 -35.23 -28.79 5.29
CA ALA A 13 -35.12 -29.49 4.01
C ALA A 13 -34.50 -28.54 2.97
N ILE A 14 -33.43 -29.00 2.31
CA ILE A 14 -32.75 -28.27 1.24
C ILE A 14 -33.05 -29.02 -0.06
N GLU A 15 -33.68 -28.33 -1.02
CA GLU A 15 -33.93 -28.86 -2.36
C GLU A 15 -33.34 -27.90 -3.40
N ALA A 16 -32.76 -28.45 -4.46
CA ALA A 16 -32.22 -27.67 -5.56
C ALA A 16 -33.35 -27.25 -6.52
N CYS A 17 -33.45 -25.95 -6.78
CA CYS A 17 -34.38 -25.39 -7.76
C CYS A 17 -33.62 -24.76 -8.95
N GLY A 18 -34.32 -24.48 -10.05
CA GLY A 18 -33.73 -23.73 -11.17
C GLY A 18 -32.74 -24.50 -12.04
N MET A 19 -32.86 -25.83 -12.15
CA MET A 19 -32.01 -26.68 -13.03
C MET A 19 -32.32 -26.53 -14.55
N GLY A 20 -32.84 -25.39 -14.98
CA GLY A 20 -32.95 -25.07 -16.40
C GLY A 20 -31.57 -24.70 -16.96
N PRO A 21 -31.33 -24.84 -18.27
CA PRO A 21 -30.13 -24.29 -18.88
C PRO A 21 -30.11 -22.77 -18.64
N CYS A 22 -29.08 -22.28 -17.97
CA CYS A 22 -28.79 -20.86 -17.93
C CYS A 22 -28.39 -20.46 -19.35
N GLU A 23 -29.32 -19.93 -20.14
CA GLU A 23 -29.00 -19.32 -21.43
C GLU A 23 -28.26 -18.01 -21.16
N VAL A 24 -26.97 -18.08 -20.81
CA VAL A 24 -26.12 -16.89 -20.75
C VAL A 24 -25.90 -16.45 -22.18
N LYS A 25 -26.76 -15.53 -22.61
CA LYS A 25 -26.91 -15.16 -24.01
C LYS A 25 -25.59 -14.61 -24.58
N ASP A 26 -24.82 -13.94 -23.74
CA ASP A 26 -23.46 -13.48 -23.99
C ASP A 26 -22.70 -13.36 -22.65
N CYS A 27 -21.42 -13.75 -22.62
CA CYS A 27 -20.56 -13.47 -21.48
C CYS A 27 -20.19 -11.98 -21.48
N ILE A 28 -20.27 -11.36 -20.31
CA ILE A 28 -19.93 -9.95 -20.10
C ILE A 28 -18.70 -9.95 -19.24
N ASP A 29 -17.56 -9.58 -19.82
CA ASP A 29 -16.31 -9.45 -19.08
C ASP A 29 -16.30 -8.17 -18.24
N GLY A 30 -15.53 -8.23 -17.16
CA GLY A 30 -15.25 -7.10 -16.31
C GLY A 30 -14.34 -6.11 -17.02
N GLU A 31 -14.65 -4.83 -16.88
CA GLU A 31 -13.92 -3.75 -17.52
C GLU A 31 -13.50 -2.73 -16.48
N TRP A 32 -12.21 -2.40 -16.47
CA TRP A 32 -11.72 -1.27 -15.68
C TRP A 32 -12.15 0.03 -16.34
N GLY A 33 -12.58 0.99 -15.53
CA GLY A 33 -12.76 2.35 -16.00
C GLY A 33 -11.44 3.06 -16.26
N GLU A 34 -11.57 4.31 -16.69
CA GLU A 34 -10.45 5.22 -16.89
C GLU A 34 -9.61 5.38 -15.61
N TRP A 35 -8.31 5.59 -15.81
CA TRP A 35 -7.42 5.94 -14.71
C TRP A 35 -7.80 7.31 -14.13
N GLY A 36 -7.85 7.37 -12.80
CA GLY A 36 -7.94 8.63 -12.08
C GLY A 36 -6.65 9.45 -12.24
N GLU A 37 -6.72 10.71 -11.85
CA GLU A 37 -5.56 11.60 -11.84
C GLU A 37 -4.46 11.08 -10.89
N TRP A 38 -3.20 11.32 -11.25
CA TRP A 38 -2.08 11.05 -10.38
C TRP A 38 -2.15 11.90 -9.11
N SER A 39 -1.86 11.28 -7.98
CA SER A 39 -1.69 11.95 -6.70
C SER A 39 -0.54 12.96 -6.77
N ALA A 40 -0.50 13.87 -5.80
CA ALA A 40 0.72 14.62 -5.53
C ALA A 40 1.88 13.65 -5.21
N CYS A 41 3.10 14.08 -5.55
CA CYS A 41 4.30 13.33 -5.21
C CYS A 41 4.48 13.30 -3.68
N THR A 42 4.85 12.14 -3.12
CA THR A 42 5.04 11.96 -1.67
C THR A 42 6.15 12.84 -1.10
N LYS A 43 7.11 13.25 -1.94
CA LYS A 43 8.16 14.20 -1.59
C LYS A 43 8.25 15.30 -2.63
N THR A 44 8.58 16.50 -2.19
CA THR A 44 8.85 17.64 -3.08
C THR A 44 10.29 17.65 -3.61
N CYS A 45 11.20 16.86 -3.01
CA CYS A 45 12.61 16.72 -3.38
C CYS A 45 13.14 15.34 -2.98
N GLY A 46 14.31 14.98 -3.48
CA GLY A 46 15.06 13.77 -3.11
C GLY A 46 14.41 12.47 -3.56
N GLY A 47 13.55 12.52 -4.59
CA GLY A 47 12.78 11.38 -5.06
C GLY A 47 11.63 10.98 -4.13
N GLY A 48 10.44 10.86 -4.71
CA GLY A 48 9.23 10.34 -4.09
C GLY A 48 8.46 9.45 -5.06
N TYR A 49 7.23 9.13 -4.70
CA TYR A 49 6.30 8.35 -5.51
C TYR A 49 4.98 9.09 -5.64
N ARG A 50 4.32 8.93 -6.78
CA ARG A 50 2.91 9.31 -6.96
C ARG A 50 2.12 8.09 -7.40
N PHE A 51 0.82 8.12 -7.14
CA PHE A 51 -0.08 6.99 -7.34
C PHE A 51 -1.29 7.41 -8.14
N HIS A 52 -1.80 6.53 -8.98
CA HIS A 52 -3.11 6.69 -9.59
C HIS A 52 -3.88 5.38 -9.47
N GLN A 53 -5.21 5.48 -9.51
CA GLN A 53 -6.13 4.38 -9.27
C GLN A 53 -7.27 4.43 -10.26
N ARG A 54 -7.83 3.28 -10.59
CA ARG A 54 -9.04 3.16 -11.41
C ARG A 54 -10.07 2.31 -10.70
N SER A 55 -11.34 2.60 -10.95
CA SER A 55 -12.47 1.81 -10.46
C SER A 55 -12.92 0.81 -11.50
N LEU A 56 -13.57 -0.25 -11.05
CA LEU A 56 -14.25 -1.18 -11.94
C LEU A 56 -15.45 -0.45 -12.58
N GLU A 57 -15.47 -0.35 -13.91
CA GLU A 57 -16.57 0.28 -14.64
C GLU A 57 -17.67 -0.73 -14.96
N ARG A 58 -17.28 -1.98 -15.22
CA ARG A 58 -18.21 -3.07 -15.46
C ARG A 58 -17.79 -4.31 -14.68
N GLU A 59 -18.75 -4.91 -13.98
CA GLU A 59 -18.57 -6.22 -13.35
C GLU A 59 -18.78 -7.34 -14.37
N ALA A 60 -18.01 -8.42 -14.22
CA ALA A 60 -18.20 -9.62 -15.02
C ALA A 60 -19.51 -10.32 -14.64
N ASN A 61 -20.22 -10.89 -15.61
CA ASN A 61 -21.35 -11.78 -15.33
C ASN A 61 -20.86 -13.21 -15.03
N GLU A 62 -21.79 -14.12 -14.73
CA GLU A 62 -21.51 -15.51 -14.31
C GLU A 62 -20.56 -16.31 -15.22
N CYS A 63 -20.39 -15.92 -16.49
CA CYS A 63 -19.45 -16.56 -17.42
C CYS A 63 -18.37 -15.65 -17.99
N GLY A 64 -18.37 -14.36 -17.63
CA GLY A 64 -17.36 -13.40 -18.07
C GLY A 64 -16.07 -13.47 -17.25
N GLU A 65 -14.98 -13.01 -17.83
CA GLU A 65 -13.70 -12.90 -17.14
C GLU A 65 -13.64 -11.64 -16.27
N PRO A 66 -12.98 -11.68 -15.10
CA PRO A 66 -12.79 -10.48 -14.28
C PRO A 66 -11.86 -9.47 -14.99
N ALA A 67 -12.00 -8.20 -14.65
CA ALA A 67 -11.12 -7.15 -15.18
C ALA A 67 -9.65 -7.43 -14.82
N LEU A 68 -8.83 -7.70 -15.82
CA LEU A 68 -7.42 -8.05 -15.63
C LEU A 68 -6.52 -6.83 -15.45
N GLY A 69 -5.45 -6.99 -14.67
CA GLY A 69 -4.46 -5.95 -14.40
C GLY A 69 -4.63 -5.29 -13.03
N LEU A 70 -3.84 -4.24 -12.78
CA LEU A 70 -3.80 -3.58 -11.47
C LEU A 70 -4.94 -2.57 -11.32
N THR A 71 -5.44 -2.44 -10.10
CA THR A 71 -6.37 -1.36 -9.70
C THR A 71 -5.63 -0.07 -9.34
N SER A 72 -4.33 -0.16 -9.04
CA SER A 72 -3.48 0.96 -8.67
C SER A 72 -2.07 0.80 -9.24
N GLU A 73 -1.45 1.92 -9.59
CA GLU A 73 -0.07 1.98 -10.06
C GLU A 73 0.69 3.10 -9.35
N ALA A 74 2.02 2.98 -9.35
CA ALA A 74 2.93 3.93 -8.75
C ALA A 74 4.04 4.28 -9.73
N GLU A 75 4.46 5.55 -9.73
CA GLU A 75 5.67 5.97 -10.44
C GLU A 75 6.56 6.84 -9.55
N GLU A 76 7.86 6.85 -9.85
CA GLU A 76 8.80 7.77 -9.22
C GLU A 76 8.60 9.20 -9.71
N CYS A 77 8.73 10.16 -8.80
CA CYS A 77 8.61 11.58 -9.09
C CYS A 77 9.66 12.38 -8.30
N ASN A 78 9.97 13.59 -8.77
CA ASN A 78 10.89 14.52 -8.10
C ASN A 78 12.29 13.95 -7.81
N THR A 79 12.76 13.00 -8.62
CA THR A 79 14.10 12.39 -8.51
C THR A 79 15.22 13.35 -8.89
N ALA A 80 14.95 14.32 -9.76
CA ALA A 80 15.91 15.34 -10.18
C ALA A 80 16.01 16.55 -9.24
N ILE A 81 15.15 16.66 -8.22
CA ILE A 81 15.12 17.80 -7.30
C ILE A 81 15.93 17.43 -6.07
N ALA A 82 17.13 18.00 -5.88
CA ALA A 82 17.90 17.79 -4.66
C ALA A 82 17.22 18.47 -3.46
N CYS A 83 17.25 17.82 -2.28
CA CYS A 83 16.75 18.46 -1.07
C CYS A 83 17.80 19.44 -0.52
N ALA A 84 17.36 20.57 0.03
CA ALA A 84 18.25 21.56 0.65
C ALA A 84 19.03 21.05 1.88
N GLY A 85 18.76 19.82 2.33
CA GLY A 85 19.46 19.13 3.40
C GLY A 85 20.56 18.17 2.94
N ASP A 86 20.72 17.93 1.63
CA ASP A 86 21.88 17.21 1.07
C ASP A 86 23.07 18.16 0.89
N VAL A 87 23.23 19.11 1.81
CA VAL A 87 24.48 19.83 1.95
C VAL A 87 25.36 18.91 2.79
N ASP A 88 26.39 18.34 2.16
CA ASP A 88 27.44 17.62 2.88
C ASP A 88 27.82 18.44 4.12
N CYS A 89 27.76 17.81 5.30
CA CYS A 89 28.20 18.48 6.50
C CYS A 89 29.71 18.74 6.36
N VAL A 90 30.07 19.97 5.99
CA VAL A 90 31.46 20.40 5.89
C VAL A 90 31.97 20.50 7.32
N ILE A 91 32.36 19.37 7.88
CA ILE A 91 32.92 19.29 9.22
C ILE A 91 34.25 20.04 9.22
N GLY A 92 34.28 21.15 9.93
CA GLY A 92 35.44 22.00 10.11
C GLY A 92 36.55 21.31 10.91
N GLN A 93 37.63 22.06 11.13
CA GLN A 93 38.76 21.55 11.89
C GLN A 93 38.37 21.35 13.36
N TRP A 94 38.93 20.30 13.96
CA TRP A 94 38.84 20.10 15.41
C TRP A 94 39.39 21.30 16.16
N SER A 95 38.67 21.75 17.18
CA SER A 95 39.20 22.67 18.18
C SER A 95 40.34 22.01 18.95
N GLN A 96 41.16 22.84 19.62
CA GLN A 96 42.16 22.33 20.54
C GLN A 96 41.49 21.57 21.68
N TRP A 97 42.18 20.54 22.17
CA TRP A 97 41.74 19.83 23.37
C TRP A 97 41.67 20.76 24.57
N SER A 98 40.62 20.62 25.37
CA SER A 98 40.57 21.25 26.69
C SER A 98 41.67 20.72 27.60
N SER A 99 41.99 21.49 28.64
CA SER A 99 42.77 21.00 29.77
C SER A 99 42.10 19.75 30.39
N CYS A 100 42.91 18.90 31.01
CA CYS A 100 42.43 17.72 31.72
C CYS A 100 41.65 18.15 32.97
N THR A 101 40.47 17.58 33.22
CA THR A 101 39.67 17.93 34.41
C THR A 101 40.35 17.54 35.71
N ASP A 102 41.13 16.47 35.72
CA ASP A 102 41.83 15.95 36.90
C ASP A 102 43.19 15.35 36.55
N LYS A 103 44.10 15.33 37.52
CA LYS A 103 45.48 14.82 37.34
C LYS A 103 45.56 13.30 37.19
N CYS A 104 44.66 12.54 37.82
CA CYS A 104 44.75 11.07 37.88
C CYS A 104 43.69 10.34 37.04
N THR A 105 42.49 10.90 36.90
CA THR A 105 41.34 10.26 36.20
C THR A 105 40.49 11.26 35.43
N GLY A 106 41.11 12.33 34.92
CA GLY A 106 40.40 13.40 34.22
C GLY A 106 40.04 13.04 32.78
N THR A 107 39.09 13.79 32.22
CA THR A 107 38.76 13.76 30.78
C THR A 107 39.04 15.10 30.13
N ARG A 108 39.24 15.10 28.81
CA ARG A 108 39.36 16.30 27.99
C ARG A 108 38.39 16.23 26.82
N LYS A 109 37.88 17.37 26.39
CA LYS A 109 36.89 17.49 25.31
C LYS A 109 37.42 18.40 24.20
N ARG A 110 36.96 18.14 22.97
CA ARG A 110 37.09 19.03 21.82
C ARG A 110 35.86 18.88 20.94
N SER A 111 35.62 19.87 20.08
CA SER A 111 34.46 19.94 19.18
C SER A 111 34.90 20.41 17.79
N ARG A 112 34.04 20.22 16.80
CA ARG A 112 34.15 20.81 15.46
C ARG A 112 32.73 21.09 14.97
N GLU A 113 32.59 22.14 14.18
CA GLU A 113 31.36 22.47 13.44
C GLU A 113 31.59 22.20 11.97
#